data_AF-A0A2N6GHZ4-F1
#
_entry.id   AF-A0A2N6GHZ4-F1
#
_cell.length_a   1.000
_cell.length_b   1.000
_cell.length_c   1.000
_cell.angle_alpha   90.00
_cell.angle_beta   90.00
_cell.angle_gamma   90.00
#
_symmetry.space_group_name_H-M   'P 1'
#
loop_
_entity.id
_entity.type
_entity.pdbx_description
1 polymer ?
#
loop_
_entity_poly.entity_id
_entity_poly.type
_entity_poly.pdbx_seq_one_letter_code
_entity_poly.pdbx_strand_id
1 'polypeptide(L)'
;MTLKQKIFETLDHSLPHHSRVHLLHGYIPPSDSAPVYIKREDELSPAAIGSKLRKYLSLLPEIEFHGYQEVILVGSAYSNNLIGLAQFLLSRAVEVHVFIKDPGDRQPSGNLLFLKMLLPEWSIHALPGPDWPDVIQHAEAFAQSRRAVGKKILVVPEGGDCRAVIPGLLTLAVDIEADQNTLGFEFTDIWTDSGTGISAIGLLLGMRLLGMTMPHVHITLIAGNEQEFAERYQRFERWTSEWLGTEIPRESPKVSLTKSATAAAFGSINKTIQTETLRIARETGILMDPVYSVKHLFTVKQALANLSPAGPQLVLYNGGPLGLCGFQQMFAGLLNTK
;
A
#
# COMPACT_ATOMS: atom_id res chain seq x y z
N MET A 1 27.11 -9.80 6.95
CA MET A 1 25.65 -10.02 6.91
C MET A 1 25.14 -9.65 5.53
N THR A 2 24.36 -10.52 4.87
CA THR A 2 23.74 -10.22 3.57
C THR A 2 22.57 -9.24 3.73
N LEU A 3 22.14 -8.60 2.64
CA LEU A 3 20.94 -7.74 2.66
C LEU A 3 19.71 -8.49 3.20
N LYS A 4 19.48 -9.71 2.68
CA LYS A 4 18.34 -10.55 3.10
C LYS A 4 18.39 -10.82 4.60
N GLN A 5 19.54 -11.24 5.13
CA GLN A 5 19.73 -11.44 6.57
C GLN A 5 19.40 -10.18 7.37
N LYS A 6 19.93 -9.03 6.95
CA LYS A 6 19.66 -7.73 7.61
C LYS A 6 18.19 -7.35 7.61
N ILE A 7 17.48 -7.59 6.51
CA ILE A 7 16.03 -7.39 6.42
C ILE A 7 15.34 -8.31 7.43
N PHE A 8 15.57 -9.62 7.33
CA PHE A 8 14.83 -10.62 8.11
C PHE A 8 15.00 -10.47 9.62
N GLU A 9 16.20 -10.13 10.12
CA GLU A 9 16.44 -9.92 11.56
C GLU A 9 15.58 -8.80 12.20
N THR A 10 15.02 -7.91 11.39
CA THR A 10 14.22 -6.76 11.87
C THR A 10 12.72 -6.95 11.70
N LEU A 11 12.28 -8.10 11.19
CA LEU A 11 10.86 -8.34 10.88
C LEU A 11 10.14 -9.06 12.02
N ASP A 12 8.84 -8.80 12.12
CA ASP A 12 7.91 -9.64 12.86
C ASP A 12 7.68 -10.95 12.10
N HIS A 13 8.37 -12.00 12.54
CA HIS A 13 8.29 -13.33 11.94
C HIS A 13 6.95 -14.05 12.17
N SER A 14 6.07 -13.53 13.02
CA SER A 14 4.72 -14.08 13.19
C SER A 14 3.80 -13.71 12.02
N LEU A 15 4.19 -12.75 11.20
CA LEU A 15 3.40 -12.22 10.09
C LEU A 15 3.90 -12.76 8.75
N PRO A 16 2.99 -13.05 7.81
CA PRO A 16 3.37 -13.52 6.48
C PRO A 16 4.05 -12.40 5.68
N HIS A 17 5.04 -12.79 4.90
CA HIS A 17 5.81 -11.90 4.02
C HIS A 17 6.00 -12.48 2.61
N HIS A 18 5.42 -13.65 2.35
CA HIS A 18 5.32 -14.31 1.05
C HIS A 18 3.85 -14.36 0.62
N SER A 19 3.56 -13.88 -0.59
CA SER A 19 2.22 -13.91 -1.18
C SER A 19 2.22 -14.68 -2.49
N ARG A 20 1.08 -15.30 -2.81
CA ARG A 20 0.95 -16.15 -4.00
C ARG A 20 1.13 -15.35 -5.29
N VAL A 21 1.84 -15.94 -6.25
CA VAL A 21 1.85 -15.52 -7.66
C VAL A 21 1.17 -16.57 -8.52
N HIS A 22 0.31 -16.15 -9.44
CA HIS A 22 -0.32 -17.06 -10.41
C HIS A 22 -0.65 -16.34 -11.73
N LEU A 23 -0.91 -17.10 -12.79
CA LEU A 23 -1.39 -16.54 -14.06
C LEU A 23 -2.74 -15.84 -13.87
N LEU A 24 -2.88 -14.66 -14.46
CA LEU A 24 -4.13 -13.90 -14.52
C LEU A 24 -4.90 -14.31 -15.78
N HIS A 25 -6.05 -14.94 -15.59
CA HIS A 25 -6.93 -15.36 -16.69
C HIS A 25 -8.09 -14.38 -16.89
N GLY A 26 -8.60 -14.32 -18.13
CA GLY A 26 -9.86 -13.64 -18.48
C GLY A 26 -9.72 -12.15 -18.78
N TYR A 27 -9.45 -11.32 -17.76
CA TYR A 27 -9.63 -9.87 -17.87
C TYR A 27 -8.68 -9.17 -18.84
N ILE A 28 -7.42 -9.61 -18.86
CA ILE A 28 -6.43 -9.21 -19.85
C ILE A 28 -6.32 -10.37 -20.86
N PRO A 29 -6.39 -10.09 -22.18
CA PRO A 29 -6.27 -11.16 -23.18
C PRO A 29 -4.99 -11.97 -22.98
N PRO A 30 -5.06 -13.31 -23.06
CA PRO A 30 -3.88 -14.15 -22.90
C PRO A 30 -2.88 -13.90 -24.03
N SER A 31 -1.60 -14.08 -23.71
CA SER A 31 -0.49 -13.97 -24.64
C SER A 31 0.55 -15.03 -24.30
N ASP A 32 0.88 -15.90 -25.25
CA ASP A 32 1.90 -16.94 -25.05
C ASP A 32 3.30 -16.34 -24.95
N SER A 33 3.56 -15.25 -25.67
CA SER A 33 4.84 -14.54 -25.63
C SER A 33 4.98 -13.59 -24.44
N ALA A 34 3.87 -13.16 -23.84
CA ALA A 34 3.87 -12.23 -22.72
C ALA A 34 2.76 -12.55 -21.71
N PRO A 35 2.84 -13.71 -21.02
CA PRO A 35 1.85 -14.10 -20.05
C PRO A 35 1.79 -13.10 -18.90
N VAL A 36 0.57 -12.81 -18.43
CA VAL A 36 0.35 -11.89 -17.31
C VAL A 36 0.14 -12.68 -16.02
N TYR A 37 1.00 -12.45 -15.05
CA TYR A 37 0.91 -12.96 -13.70
C TYR A 37 0.37 -11.89 -12.75
N ILE A 38 -0.24 -12.32 -11.66
CA ILE A 38 -0.71 -11.46 -10.58
C ILE A 38 -0.11 -11.92 -9.25
N LYS A 39 0.50 -10.98 -8.52
CA LYS A 39 0.96 -11.19 -7.14
C LYS A 39 -0.12 -10.75 -6.16
N ARG A 40 -0.57 -11.69 -5.35
CA ARG A 40 -1.74 -11.59 -4.46
C ARG A 40 -1.37 -10.99 -3.11
N GLU A 41 -0.89 -9.74 -3.11
CA GLU A 41 -0.57 -9.04 -1.86
C GLU A 41 -1.80 -8.90 -0.94
N ASP A 42 -3.01 -8.95 -1.49
CA ASP A 42 -4.26 -9.06 -0.74
C ASP A 42 -4.30 -10.28 0.19
N GLU A 43 -3.63 -11.38 -0.15
CA GLU A 43 -3.57 -12.62 0.63
C GLU A 43 -2.59 -12.55 1.80
N LEU A 44 -1.74 -11.52 1.88
CA LEU A 44 -0.84 -11.32 3.02
C LEU A 44 -1.60 -11.11 4.33
N SER A 45 -2.82 -10.60 4.30
CA SER A 45 -3.57 -10.40 5.53
C SER A 45 -5.08 -10.55 5.31
N PRO A 46 -5.75 -11.39 6.11
CA PRO A 46 -7.20 -11.52 6.05
C PRO A 46 -7.93 -10.23 6.45
N ALA A 47 -7.24 -9.31 7.14
CA ALA A 47 -7.76 -7.98 7.46
C ALA A 47 -7.71 -6.99 6.27
N ALA A 48 -7.44 -7.48 5.06
CA ALA A 48 -7.44 -6.77 3.78
C ALA A 48 -6.58 -5.50 3.71
N ILE A 49 -5.46 -5.52 4.41
CA ILE A 49 -4.47 -4.44 4.42
C ILE A 49 -3.47 -4.55 3.26
N GLY A 50 -3.50 -5.67 2.54
CA GLY A 50 -2.70 -5.92 1.35
C GLY A 50 -1.22 -5.66 1.57
N SER A 51 -0.58 -4.95 0.63
CA SER A 51 0.84 -4.61 0.70
C SER A 51 1.20 -3.66 1.84
N LYS A 52 0.23 -3.10 2.58
CA LYS A 52 0.52 -2.33 3.80
C LYS A 52 1.08 -3.21 4.91
N LEU A 53 0.76 -4.51 4.94
CA LEU A 53 1.35 -5.42 5.92
C LEU A 53 2.88 -5.38 5.88
N ARG A 54 3.47 -5.26 4.68
CA ARG A 54 4.92 -5.20 4.53
C ARG A 54 5.55 -4.07 5.35
N LYS A 55 4.88 -2.92 5.49
CA LYS A 55 5.36 -1.81 6.34
C LYS A 55 5.35 -2.18 7.81
N TYR A 56 4.35 -2.95 8.22
CA TYR A 56 4.12 -3.33 9.61
C TYR A 56 5.13 -4.38 10.07
N LEU A 57 5.64 -5.21 9.13
CA LEU A 57 6.65 -6.21 9.41
C LEU A 57 7.84 -5.63 10.19
N SER A 58 8.31 -4.43 9.86
CA SER A 58 9.41 -3.79 10.59
C SER A 58 8.98 -2.66 11.53
N LEU A 59 7.83 -2.03 11.29
CA LEU A 59 7.33 -0.98 12.18
C LEU A 59 6.86 -1.53 13.54
N LEU A 60 6.21 -2.70 13.58
CA LEU A 60 5.72 -3.28 14.84
C LEU A 60 6.87 -3.69 15.78
N PRO A 61 7.91 -4.41 15.32
CA PRO A 61 9.10 -4.67 16.15
C PRO A 61 9.79 -3.40 16.63
N GLU A 62 9.89 -2.36 15.80
CA GLU A 62 10.46 -1.06 16.22
C GLU A 62 9.62 -0.45 17.36
N ILE A 63 8.30 -0.50 17.25
CA ILE A 63 7.38 0.02 18.27
C ILE A 63 7.58 -0.72 19.61
N GLU A 64 7.67 -2.05 19.55
CA GLU A 64 7.88 -2.93 20.70
C GLU A 64 9.27 -2.71 21.33
N PHE A 65 10.32 -2.64 20.52
CA PHE A 65 11.70 -2.47 20.96
C PHE A 65 11.91 -1.19 21.78
N HIS A 66 11.33 -0.07 21.33
CA HIS A 66 11.40 1.20 22.06
C HIS A 66 10.41 1.29 23.23
N GLY A 67 9.49 0.33 23.33
CA GLY A 67 8.46 0.25 24.36
C GLY A 67 7.44 1.39 24.27
N TYR A 68 7.03 1.76 23.06
CA TYR A 68 5.94 2.72 22.89
C TYR A 68 4.62 2.14 23.40
N GLN A 69 3.93 2.90 24.24
CA GLN A 69 2.66 2.52 24.86
C GLN A 69 1.47 3.06 24.08
N GLU A 70 1.69 4.18 23.37
CA GLU A 70 0.70 4.89 22.59
C GLU A 70 1.24 5.16 21.18
N VAL A 71 0.38 5.10 20.17
CA VAL A 71 0.73 5.45 18.79
C VAL A 71 -0.35 6.33 18.18
N ILE A 72 0.08 7.43 17.57
CA ILE A 72 -0.77 8.29 16.76
C ILE A 72 -0.65 7.89 15.30
N LEU A 73 -1.76 7.60 14.64
CA LEU A 73 -1.81 7.34 13.22
C LEU A 73 -2.48 8.51 12.48
N VAL A 74 -1.87 8.97 11.40
CA VAL A 74 -2.40 10.08 10.60
C VAL A 74 -2.90 9.58 9.24
N GLY A 75 -4.05 10.07 8.77
CA GLY A 75 -4.48 9.83 7.39
C GLY A 75 -5.97 10.04 7.16
N SER A 76 -6.45 9.71 5.95
CA SER A 76 -7.88 9.75 5.65
C SER A 76 -8.70 8.81 6.56
N ALA A 77 -9.91 9.26 6.94
CA ALA A 77 -10.95 8.46 7.60
C ALA A 77 -11.26 7.11 6.91
N TYR A 78 -10.95 6.99 5.61
CA TYR A 78 -11.20 5.80 4.80
C TYR A 78 -9.91 5.02 4.48
N SER A 79 -8.81 5.26 5.19
CA SER A 79 -7.51 4.67 4.89
C SER A 79 -7.39 3.21 5.32
N ASN A 80 -7.05 2.33 4.38
CA ASN A 80 -6.66 0.94 4.69
C ASN A 80 -5.47 0.88 5.66
N ASN A 81 -4.59 1.89 5.63
CA ASN A 81 -3.42 1.91 6.52
C ASN A 81 -3.79 2.14 7.98
N LEU A 82 -4.78 3.00 8.25
CA LEU A 82 -5.22 3.28 9.62
C LEU A 82 -5.85 2.03 10.23
N ILE A 83 -6.78 1.41 9.51
CA ILE A 83 -7.46 0.19 9.95
C ILE A 83 -6.48 -0.95 10.17
N GLY A 84 -5.56 -1.15 9.23
CA GLY A 84 -4.58 -2.21 9.35
C GLY A 84 -3.68 -2.05 10.57
N LEU A 85 -3.00 -0.92 10.66
CA LEU A 85 -2.05 -0.69 11.73
C LEU A 85 -2.74 -0.62 13.10
N ALA A 86 -3.93 -0.02 13.19
CA ALA A 86 -4.70 0.02 14.44
C ALA A 86 -5.01 -1.40 14.96
N GLN A 87 -5.44 -2.33 14.10
CA GLN A 87 -5.71 -3.72 14.51
C GLN A 87 -4.46 -4.40 15.10
N PHE A 88 -3.31 -4.27 14.44
CA PHE A 88 -2.07 -4.89 14.92
C PHE A 88 -1.57 -4.26 16.22
N LEU A 89 -1.70 -2.94 16.38
CA LEU A 89 -1.32 -2.23 17.60
C LEU A 89 -2.22 -2.60 18.79
N LEU A 90 -3.54 -2.62 18.59
CA LEU A 90 -4.49 -3.01 19.62
C LEU A 90 -4.27 -4.47 20.08
N SER A 91 -3.96 -5.37 19.14
CA SER A 91 -3.63 -6.78 19.47
C SER A 91 -2.35 -6.93 20.31
N ARG A 92 -1.51 -5.89 20.35
CA ARG A 92 -0.26 -5.81 21.14
C ARG A 92 -0.39 -4.94 22.38
N ALA A 93 -1.62 -4.60 22.78
CA ALA A 93 -1.91 -3.72 23.91
C ALA A 93 -1.25 -2.32 23.79
N VAL A 94 -1.06 -1.84 22.56
CA VAL A 94 -0.65 -0.46 22.28
C VAL A 94 -1.90 0.39 22.08
N GLU A 95 -2.02 1.47 22.86
CA GLU A 95 -3.13 2.42 22.74
C GLU A 95 -2.98 3.21 21.42
N VAL A 96 -4.09 3.39 20.70
CA VAL A 96 -4.09 4.01 19.37
C VAL A 96 -4.91 5.27 19.39
N HIS A 97 -4.31 6.37 18.92
CA HIS A 97 -5.01 7.58 18.56
C HIS A 97 -4.95 7.76 17.05
N VAL A 98 -5.99 8.35 16.46
CA VAL A 98 -6.00 8.66 15.03
C VAL A 98 -6.31 10.11 14.79
N PHE A 99 -5.57 10.74 13.88
CA PHE A 99 -5.84 12.08 13.38
C PHE A 99 -6.31 11.97 11.93
N ILE A 100 -7.58 12.30 11.73
CA ILE A 100 -8.27 12.14 10.44
C ILE A 100 -8.86 13.45 9.97
N LYS A 101 -8.93 13.63 8.65
CA LYS A 101 -9.72 14.73 8.09
C LYS A 101 -11.19 14.46 8.40
N ASP A 102 -11.87 15.47 8.93
CA ASP A 102 -13.27 15.38 9.33
C ASP A 102 -14.13 14.84 8.17
N PRO A 103 -14.77 13.67 8.35
CA PRO A 103 -15.63 13.08 7.33
C PRO A 103 -17.01 13.78 7.21
N GLY A 104 -17.32 14.73 8.10
CA GLY A 104 -18.63 15.38 8.24
C GLY A 104 -19.71 14.40 8.73
N ASP A 105 -20.98 14.78 8.55
CA ASP A 105 -22.15 14.03 9.04
C ASP A 105 -22.49 12.76 8.24
N ARG A 106 -21.53 12.20 7.50
CA ARG A 106 -21.75 11.01 6.68
C ARG A 106 -21.95 9.80 7.58
N GLN A 107 -22.94 8.97 7.24
CA GLN A 107 -23.11 7.67 7.89
C GLN A 107 -21.82 6.84 7.75
N PRO A 108 -21.24 6.34 8.86
CA PRO A 108 -20.03 5.53 8.80
C PRO A 108 -20.21 4.31 7.90
N SER A 109 -19.27 4.11 6.97
CA SER A 109 -19.24 2.96 6.07
C SER A 109 -17.81 2.57 5.74
N GLY A 110 -17.62 1.31 5.32
CA GLY A 110 -16.29 0.75 5.03
C GLY A 110 -15.29 1.00 6.15
N ASN A 111 -14.13 1.53 5.80
CA ASN A 111 -13.05 1.79 6.76
C ASN A 111 -13.45 2.75 7.89
N LEU A 112 -14.26 3.80 7.66
CA LEU A 112 -14.66 4.69 8.75
C LEU A 112 -15.51 3.96 9.79
N LEU A 113 -16.37 3.04 9.36
CA LEU A 113 -17.15 2.18 10.27
C LEU A 113 -16.22 1.29 11.10
N PHE A 114 -15.28 0.59 10.44
CA PHE A 114 -14.34 -0.29 11.14
C PHE A 114 -13.44 0.50 12.11
N LEU A 115 -13.06 1.73 11.77
CA LEU A 115 -12.27 2.59 12.64
C LEU A 115 -13.03 2.89 13.93
N LYS A 116 -14.30 3.27 13.81
CA LYS A 116 -15.19 3.55 14.95
C LYS A 116 -15.56 2.30 15.76
N MET A 117 -15.44 1.10 15.17
CA MET A 117 -15.61 -0.16 15.91
C MET A 117 -14.36 -0.51 16.74
N LEU A 118 -13.17 -0.25 16.18
CA LEU A 118 -11.89 -0.56 16.83
C LEU A 118 -11.53 0.44 17.92
N LEU A 119 -11.86 1.72 17.69
CA LEU A 119 -11.37 2.83 18.49
C LEU A 119 -12.51 3.55 19.21
N PRO A 120 -12.35 3.85 20.51
CA PRO A 120 -13.31 4.68 21.21
C PRO A 120 -13.27 6.12 20.71
N GLU A 121 -14.39 6.83 20.79
CA GLU A 121 -14.55 8.18 20.22
C GLU A 121 -13.49 9.19 20.69
N TRP A 122 -13.10 9.12 21.97
CA TRP A 122 -12.08 10.02 22.54
C TRP A 122 -10.68 9.84 21.93
N SER A 123 -10.43 8.75 21.21
CA SER A 123 -9.16 8.47 20.53
C SER A 123 -9.15 8.88 19.05
N ILE A 124 -10.28 9.36 18.53
CA ILE A 124 -10.45 9.79 17.15
C ILE A 124 -10.47 11.33 17.09
N HIS A 125 -9.39 11.91 16.60
CA HIS A 125 -9.22 13.35 16.45
C HIS A 125 -9.56 13.77 15.02
N ALA A 126 -10.80 14.21 14.82
CA ALA A 126 -11.27 14.71 13.52
C ALA A 126 -10.92 16.20 13.36
N LEU A 127 -10.10 16.52 12.34
CA LEU A 127 -9.70 17.90 12.04
C LEU A 127 -10.52 18.48 10.89
N PRO A 128 -11.02 19.72 11.02
CA PRO A 128 -11.62 20.45 9.91
C PRO A 128 -10.69 20.55 8.70
N GLY A 129 -11.28 20.69 7.51
CA GLY A 129 -10.53 20.78 6.25
C GLY A 129 -9.44 21.86 6.21
N PRO A 130 -9.66 23.08 6.73
CA PRO A 130 -8.65 24.13 6.81
C PRO A 130 -7.44 23.79 7.68
N ASP A 131 -7.61 22.94 8.69
CA ASP A 131 -6.57 22.59 9.66
C ASP A 131 -5.78 21.34 9.23
N TRP A 132 -6.30 20.60 8.23
CA TRP A 132 -5.67 19.39 7.71
C TRP A 132 -4.22 19.57 7.22
N PRO A 133 -3.84 20.69 6.56
CA PRO A 133 -2.44 20.93 6.19
C PRO A 133 -1.47 20.87 7.38
N ASP A 134 -1.93 21.21 8.58
CA ASP A 134 -1.14 21.25 9.81
C ASP A 134 -1.36 20.00 10.69
N VAL A 135 -1.99 18.93 10.18
CA VAL A 135 -2.32 17.72 10.96
C VAL A 135 -1.13 17.11 11.71
N ILE A 136 0.07 17.15 11.12
CA ILE A 136 1.28 16.65 11.78
C ILE A 136 1.66 17.50 12.99
N GLN A 137 1.47 18.82 12.92
CA GLN A 137 1.71 19.72 14.05
C GLN A 137 0.72 19.45 15.18
N HIS A 138 -0.56 19.25 14.86
CA HIS A 138 -1.59 18.87 15.83
C HIS A 138 -1.29 17.52 16.49
N ALA A 139 -0.90 16.51 15.70
CA ALA A 139 -0.53 15.19 16.20
C ALA A 139 0.69 15.26 17.13
N GLU A 140 1.72 16.02 16.76
CA GLU A 140 2.91 16.18 17.61
C GLU A 140 2.63 17.01 18.87
N ALA A 141 1.78 18.04 18.81
CA ALA A 141 1.36 18.76 20.01
C ALA A 141 0.64 17.85 21.00
N PHE A 142 -0.26 16.98 20.51
CA PHE A 142 -0.89 15.95 21.34
C PHE A 142 0.16 14.98 21.88
N ALA A 143 1.08 14.48 21.06
CA ALA A 143 2.13 13.59 21.48
C ALA A 143 3.02 14.20 22.58
N GLN A 144 3.37 15.48 22.46
CA GLN A 144 4.12 16.22 23.49
C GLN A 144 3.36 16.30 24.82
N SER A 145 2.04 16.53 24.78
CA SER A 145 1.21 16.53 26.01
C SER A 145 1.20 15.17 26.72
N ARG A 146 1.21 14.06 25.96
CA ARG A 146 1.30 12.70 26.49
C ARG A 146 2.68 12.40 27.06
N ARG A 147 3.75 12.82 26.37
CA ARG A 147 5.14 12.72 26.84
C ARG A 147 5.34 13.48 28.16
N ALA A 148 4.70 14.63 28.34
CA ALA A 148 4.78 15.43 29.56
C ALA A 148 4.19 14.73 30.80
N VAL A 149 3.25 13.79 30.62
CA VAL A 149 2.71 12.93 31.69
C VAL A 149 3.38 11.56 31.75
N GLY A 150 4.57 11.41 31.14
CA GLY A 150 5.41 10.21 31.23
C GLY A 150 5.06 9.09 30.26
N LYS A 151 4.17 9.32 29.28
CA LYS A 151 3.82 8.31 28.28
C LYS A 151 4.85 8.24 27.15
N LYS A 152 5.18 7.02 26.71
CA LYS A 152 5.95 6.80 25.47
C LYS A 152 5.00 6.73 24.28
N ILE A 153 4.99 7.78 23.46
CA ILE A 153 4.11 7.89 22.28
C ILE A 153 4.89 8.15 20.98
N LEU A 154 4.49 7.45 19.92
CA LEU A 154 5.04 7.59 18.56
C LEU A 154 3.99 8.20 17.61
N VAL A 155 4.41 9.13 16.76
CA VAL A 155 3.57 9.63 15.65
C VAL A 155 3.97 8.91 14.36
N VAL A 156 3.00 8.30 13.70
CA VAL A 156 3.16 7.62 12.41
C VAL A 156 2.43 8.44 11.34
N PRO A 157 3.17 9.12 10.45
CA PRO A 157 2.59 9.93 9.38
C PRO A 157 1.78 9.12 8.37
N GLU A 158 1.05 9.82 7.50
CA GLU A 158 0.19 9.20 6.51
C GLU A 158 0.91 8.16 5.65
N GLY A 159 0.29 6.98 5.55
CA GLY A 159 0.83 5.86 4.79
C GLY A 159 2.07 5.19 5.42
N GLY A 160 2.47 5.57 6.62
CA GLY A 160 3.70 5.09 7.27
C GLY A 160 4.96 5.74 6.69
N ASP A 161 4.91 7.04 6.35
CA ASP A 161 6.05 7.83 5.85
C ASP A 161 7.09 8.05 6.96
N CYS A 162 7.79 6.98 7.34
CA CYS A 162 8.77 6.98 8.41
C CYS A 162 9.90 5.97 8.13
N ARG A 163 11.01 6.07 8.87
CA ARG A 163 12.20 5.22 8.67
C ARG A 163 11.96 3.75 9.02
N ALA A 164 11.17 3.52 10.06
CA ALA A 164 10.93 2.18 10.63
C ALA A 164 10.29 1.18 9.65
N VAL A 165 9.64 1.65 8.58
CA VAL A 165 9.00 0.77 7.59
C VAL A 165 9.99 0.24 6.53
N ILE A 166 11.22 0.76 6.46
CA ILE A 166 12.16 0.44 5.37
C ILE A 166 12.44 -1.05 5.24
N PRO A 167 12.87 -1.78 6.29
CA PRO A 167 13.19 -3.20 6.12
C PRO A 167 12.00 -4.00 5.60
N GLY A 168 10.81 -3.73 6.17
CA GLY A 168 9.57 -4.34 5.76
C GLY A 168 9.20 -4.04 4.30
N LEU A 169 9.40 -2.80 3.84
CA LEU A 169 9.16 -2.40 2.45
C LEU A 169 10.05 -3.14 1.43
N LEU A 170 11.30 -3.42 1.79
CA LEU A 170 12.24 -4.13 0.92
C LEU A 170 11.85 -5.60 0.70
N THR A 171 11.01 -6.17 1.57
CA THR A 171 10.59 -7.58 1.47
C THR A 171 9.87 -7.90 0.18
N LEU A 172 9.18 -6.94 -0.45
CA LEU A 172 8.46 -7.19 -1.70
C LEU A 172 9.40 -7.59 -2.84
N ALA A 173 10.56 -6.95 -2.96
CA ALA A 173 11.54 -7.31 -3.98
C ALA A 173 12.17 -8.69 -3.70
N VAL A 174 12.45 -8.99 -2.43
CA VAL A 174 12.94 -10.32 -2.00
C VAL A 174 11.91 -11.40 -2.33
N ASP A 175 10.63 -11.09 -2.15
CA ASP A 175 9.54 -12.00 -2.43
C ASP A 175 9.36 -12.27 -3.93
N ILE A 176 9.43 -11.21 -4.75
CA ILE A 176 9.41 -11.33 -6.22
C ILE A 176 10.62 -12.13 -6.74
N GLU A 177 11.81 -11.90 -6.19
CA GLU A 177 13.00 -12.67 -6.55
C GLU A 177 12.82 -14.16 -6.23
N ALA A 178 12.20 -14.49 -5.09
CA ALA A 178 11.87 -15.87 -4.73
C ALA A 178 10.83 -16.49 -5.69
N ASP A 179 9.82 -15.71 -6.10
CA ASP A 179 8.85 -16.14 -7.11
C ASP A 179 9.52 -16.43 -8.46
N GLN A 180 10.40 -15.54 -8.93
CA GLN A 180 11.15 -15.73 -10.19
C GLN A 180 12.03 -16.98 -10.15
N ASN A 181 12.71 -17.21 -9.03
CA ASN A 181 13.51 -18.43 -8.84
C ASN A 181 12.65 -19.69 -8.89
N THR A 182 11.44 -19.65 -8.33
CA THR A 182 10.50 -20.78 -8.32
C THR A 182 9.89 -21.02 -9.70
N LEU A 183 9.57 -19.95 -10.43
CA LEU A 183 8.98 -19.99 -11.76
C LEU A 183 9.99 -20.32 -12.86
N GLY A 184 11.28 -20.12 -12.61
CA GLY A 184 12.36 -20.38 -13.56
C GLY A 184 12.53 -19.31 -14.64
N PHE A 185 11.99 -18.11 -14.43
CA PHE A 185 12.14 -16.96 -15.33
C PHE A 185 12.03 -15.62 -14.58
N GLU A 186 12.50 -14.55 -15.21
CA GLU A 186 12.37 -13.18 -14.71
C GLU A 186 11.20 -12.46 -15.40
N PHE A 187 10.52 -11.57 -14.68
CA PHE A 187 9.50 -10.71 -15.27
C PHE A 187 10.14 -9.57 -16.05
N THR A 188 9.69 -9.31 -17.28
CA THR A 188 10.19 -8.19 -18.09
C THR A 188 9.58 -6.86 -17.64
N ASP A 189 8.36 -6.90 -17.12
CA ASP A 189 7.63 -5.73 -16.66
C ASP A 189 6.93 -6.02 -15.34
N ILE A 190 7.00 -5.06 -14.42
CA ILE A 190 6.32 -5.12 -13.12
C ILE A 190 5.39 -3.91 -13.00
N TRP A 191 4.11 -4.17 -12.81
CA TRP A 191 3.05 -3.19 -12.74
C TRP A 191 2.59 -3.03 -11.29
N THR A 192 2.63 -1.82 -10.75
CA THR A 192 2.15 -1.52 -9.39
C THR A 192 1.38 -0.21 -9.34
N ASP A 193 0.45 -0.07 -8.40
CA ASP A 193 -0.16 1.22 -8.10
C ASP A 193 0.63 2.01 -7.06
N SER A 194 0.31 3.31 -6.98
CA SER A 194 0.84 4.23 -5.98
C SER A 194 -0.24 5.19 -5.51
N GLY A 195 -0.67 5.02 -4.26
CA GLY A 195 -1.39 6.05 -3.50
C GLY A 195 -0.42 7.06 -2.88
N THR A 196 0.32 6.64 -1.85
CA THR A 196 1.31 7.49 -1.15
C THR A 196 2.74 7.36 -1.70
N GLY A 197 2.97 6.55 -2.73
CA GLY A 197 4.31 6.22 -3.26
C GLY A 197 5.09 5.17 -2.47
N ILE A 198 4.89 5.07 -1.16
CA ILE A 198 5.78 4.35 -0.24
C ILE A 198 6.00 2.88 -0.63
N SER A 199 4.95 2.12 -0.98
CA SER A 199 5.10 0.71 -1.36
C SER A 199 5.87 0.52 -2.67
N ALA A 200 5.58 1.36 -3.68
CA ALA A 200 6.30 1.34 -4.95
C ALA A 200 7.76 1.79 -4.79
N ILE A 201 8.03 2.77 -3.93
CA ILE A 201 9.40 3.18 -3.57
C ILE A 201 10.15 2.01 -2.89
N GLY A 202 9.49 1.30 -1.98
CA GLY A 202 10.02 0.08 -1.36
C GLY A 202 10.44 -0.99 -2.37
N LEU A 203 9.57 -1.25 -3.34
CA LEU A 203 9.86 -2.15 -4.46
C LEU A 203 11.11 -1.71 -5.23
N LEU A 204 11.16 -0.45 -5.66
CA LEU A 204 12.29 0.09 -6.45
C LEU A 204 13.62 0.01 -5.69
N LEU A 205 13.63 0.40 -4.42
CA LEU A 205 14.83 0.34 -3.58
C LEU A 205 15.24 -1.12 -3.31
N GLY A 206 14.29 -2.01 -3.07
CA GLY A 206 14.55 -3.44 -2.91
C GLY A 206 15.15 -4.06 -4.17
N MET A 207 14.56 -3.81 -5.34
CA MET A 207 15.07 -4.30 -6.62
C MET A 207 16.50 -3.81 -6.87
N ARG A 208 16.74 -2.52 -6.65
CA ARG A 208 18.06 -1.88 -6.78
C ARG A 208 19.11 -2.50 -5.85
N LEU A 209 18.75 -2.77 -4.60
CA LEU A 209 19.65 -3.40 -3.63
C LEU A 209 19.91 -4.90 -3.93
N LEU A 210 18.98 -5.57 -4.61
CA LEU A 210 19.11 -6.96 -5.07
C LEU A 210 19.78 -7.07 -6.45
N GLY A 211 20.09 -5.95 -7.12
CA GLY A 211 20.63 -5.96 -8.48
C GLY A 211 19.61 -6.30 -9.57
N MET A 212 18.31 -6.24 -9.27
CA MET A 212 17.22 -6.47 -10.22
C MET A 212 17.02 -5.23 -11.11
N THR A 213 17.84 -5.07 -12.14
CA THR A 213 17.87 -3.89 -13.01
C THR A 213 17.16 -4.09 -14.35
N MET A 214 16.93 -5.34 -14.76
CA MET A 214 16.34 -5.69 -16.05
C MET A 214 14.85 -5.33 -16.21
N PRO A 215 13.97 -5.52 -15.21
CA PRO A 215 12.54 -5.27 -15.41
C PRO A 215 12.22 -3.78 -15.60
N HIS A 216 11.23 -3.47 -16.44
CA HIS A 216 10.61 -2.15 -16.49
C HIS A 216 9.48 -2.08 -15.45
N VAL A 217 9.61 -1.19 -14.47
CA VAL A 217 8.59 -0.93 -13.46
C VAL A 217 7.63 0.17 -13.91
N HIS A 218 6.34 -0.17 -14.04
CA HIS A 218 5.27 0.75 -14.40
C HIS A 218 4.42 1.05 -13.17
N ILE A 219 4.34 2.33 -12.79
CA ILE A 219 3.64 2.79 -11.59
C ILE A 219 2.40 3.59 -11.98
N THR A 220 1.22 3.07 -11.65
CA THR A 220 -0.02 3.83 -11.78
C THR A 220 -0.18 4.78 -10.59
N LEU A 221 -0.06 6.08 -10.83
CA LEU A 221 -0.32 7.12 -9.83
C LEU A 221 -1.84 7.24 -9.63
N ILE A 222 -2.32 6.74 -8.49
CA ILE A 222 -3.71 6.84 -8.02
C ILE A 222 -3.94 8.19 -7.33
N ALA A 223 -2.93 8.67 -6.61
CA ALA A 223 -2.89 9.97 -5.97
C ALA A 223 -1.51 10.61 -6.15
N GLY A 224 -1.46 11.92 -5.89
CA GLY A 224 -0.25 12.72 -6.00
C GLY A 224 0.22 12.90 -7.44
N ASN A 225 1.47 13.31 -7.59
CA ASN A 225 2.11 13.56 -8.87
C ASN A 225 3.57 13.06 -8.90
N GLU A 226 4.21 13.16 -10.06
CA GLU A 226 5.58 12.67 -10.28
C GLU A 226 6.61 13.39 -9.40
N GLN A 227 6.44 14.70 -9.17
CA GLN A 227 7.33 15.48 -8.32
C GLN A 227 7.25 15.01 -6.87
N GLU A 228 6.04 14.87 -6.31
CA GLU A 228 5.82 14.37 -4.95
C GLU A 228 6.37 12.93 -4.77
N PHE A 229 6.26 12.11 -5.82
CA PHE A 229 6.84 10.77 -5.83
C PHE A 229 8.37 10.84 -5.79
N ALA A 230 8.99 11.67 -6.63
CA ALA A 230 10.44 11.81 -6.71
C ALA A 230 11.06 12.36 -5.42
N GLU A 231 10.45 13.39 -4.82
CA GLU A 231 10.90 13.96 -3.53
C GLU A 231 10.83 12.93 -2.40
N ARG A 232 9.77 12.12 -2.38
CA ARG A 232 9.62 11.03 -1.42
C ARG A 232 10.62 9.91 -1.69
N TYR A 233 10.84 9.53 -2.95
CA TYR A 233 11.84 8.53 -3.32
C TYR A 233 13.23 8.93 -2.81
N GLN A 234 13.67 10.17 -3.06
CA GLN A 234 14.97 10.67 -2.56
C GLN A 234 15.07 10.61 -1.03
N ARG A 235 13.98 10.91 -0.32
CA ARG A 235 13.96 10.81 1.15
C ARG A 235 14.12 9.37 1.62
N PHE A 236 13.39 8.43 1.05
CA PHE A 236 13.49 7.01 1.37
C PHE A 236 14.84 6.40 0.95
N GLU A 237 15.42 6.86 -0.15
CA GLU A 237 16.77 6.48 -0.58
C GLU A 237 17.79 6.88 0.50
N ARG A 238 17.75 8.14 0.97
CA ARG A 238 18.63 8.59 2.07
C ARG A 238 18.44 7.76 3.33
N TRP A 239 17.20 7.56 3.77
CA TRP A 239 16.91 6.75 4.94
C TRP A 239 17.37 5.30 4.80
N THR A 240 17.28 4.73 3.60
CA THR A 240 17.71 3.36 3.31
C THR A 240 19.24 3.27 3.33
N SER A 241 19.95 4.26 2.78
CA SER A 241 21.42 4.37 2.88
C SER A 241 21.88 4.47 4.34
N GLU A 242 21.22 5.33 5.14
CA GLU A 242 21.51 5.48 6.56
C GLU A 242 21.25 4.18 7.34
N TRP A 243 20.14 3.49 7.08
CA TRP A 243 19.83 2.19 7.69
C TRP A 243 20.84 1.11 7.30
N LEU A 244 21.27 1.08 6.03
CA LEU A 244 22.28 0.13 5.56
C LEU A 244 23.66 0.41 6.15
N GLY A 245 24.00 1.70 6.38
CA GLY A 245 25.34 2.15 6.72
C GLY A 245 26.27 2.25 5.50
N THR A 246 25.70 2.28 4.29
CA THR A 246 26.43 2.36 3.01
C THR A 246 25.55 2.97 1.93
N GLU A 247 26.18 3.52 0.89
CA GLU A 247 25.49 3.99 -0.30
C GLU A 247 24.73 2.87 -1.02
N ILE A 248 23.61 3.23 -1.64
CA ILE A 248 22.78 2.34 -2.45
C ILE A 248 23.38 2.27 -3.87
N PRO A 249 23.48 1.08 -4.51
CA PRO A 249 24.05 0.92 -5.87
C PRO A 249 23.44 1.90 -6.86
N ARG A 250 24.13 2.44 -7.87
CA ARG A 250 23.50 3.46 -8.76
C ARG A 250 22.50 2.90 -9.77
N GLU A 251 22.68 1.65 -10.16
CA GLU A 251 21.85 1.01 -11.18
C GLU A 251 20.43 0.78 -10.65
N SER A 252 19.42 1.05 -11.47
CA SER A 252 18.02 0.88 -11.10
C SER A 252 17.22 0.34 -12.28
N PRO A 253 16.11 -0.37 -12.04
CA PRO A 253 15.17 -0.68 -13.11
C PRO A 253 14.68 0.60 -13.80
N LYS A 254 14.28 0.47 -15.06
CA LYS A 254 13.58 1.54 -15.78
C LYS A 254 12.24 1.78 -15.10
N VAL A 255 11.85 3.05 -14.91
CA VAL A 255 10.58 3.41 -14.27
C VAL A 255 9.73 4.25 -15.21
N SER A 256 8.42 3.98 -15.25
CA SER A 256 7.44 4.88 -15.87
C SER A 256 6.31 5.16 -14.91
N LEU A 257 6.00 6.44 -14.72
CA LEU A 257 4.87 6.90 -13.94
C LEU A 257 3.72 7.20 -14.90
N THR A 258 2.52 6.71 -14.60
CA THR A 258 1.34 6.97 -15.43
C THR A 258 0.17 7.34 -14.52
N LYS A 259 -0.49 8.46 -14.79
CA LYS A 259 -1.72 8.80 -14.07
C LYS A 259 -2.84 7.86 -14.48
N SER A 260 -3.62 7.42 -13.51
CA SER A 260 -4.84 6.65 -13.80
C SER A 260 -5.73 7.41 -14.79
N ALA A 261 -6.21 6.72 -15.83
CA ALA A 261 -7.06 7.30 -16.87
C ALA A 261 -8.45 7.73 -16.38
N THR A 262 -8.79 7.49 -15.10
CA THR A 262 -10.18 7.57 -14.62
C THR A 262 -10.35 8.27 -13.27
N ALA A 263 -11.13 9.35 -13.36
CA ALA A 263 -11.82 10.13 -12.33
C ALA A 263 -11.18 11.48 -11.93
N ALA A 264 -12.04 12.48 -11.70
CA ALA A 264 -11.67 13.89 -11.51
C ALA A 264 -10.95 14.18 -10.17
N ALA A 265 -11.08 13.28 -9.20
CA ALA A 265 -10.47 13.40 -7.88
C ALA A 265 -10.18 12.02 -7.25
N PHE A 266 -9.23 11.98 -6.32
CA PHE A 266 -8.93 10.78 -5.54
C PHE A 266 -10.16 10.28 -4.77
N GLY A 267 -10.34 8.95 -4.70
CA GLY A 267 -11.50 8.32 -4.06
C GLY A 267 -12.79 8.32 -4.90
N SER A 268 -12.88 9.10 -5.99
CA SER A 268 -14.07 9.11 -6.84
C SER A 268 -14.12 7.92 -7.81
N ILE A 269 -15.33 7.45 -8.09
CA ILE A 269 -15.62 6.32 -8.98
C ILE A 269 -16.61 6.78 -10.04
N ASN A 270 -16.27 6.56 -11.31
CA ASN A 270 -17.15 6.83 -12.45
C ASN A 270 -17.80 5.53 -12.98
N LYS A 271 -18.72 5.66 -13.94
CA LYS A 271 -19.41 4.51 -14.57
C LYS A 271 -18.45 3.49 -15.19
N THR A 272 -17.34 3.94 -15.77
CA THR A 272 -16.31 3.06 -16.33
C THR A 272 -15.72 2.18 -15.24
N ILE A 273 -15.26 2.76 -14.13
CA ILE A 273 -14.70 1.98 -13.02
C ILE A 273 -15.74 1.07 -12.37
N GLN A 274 -17.01 1.48 -12.26
CA GLN A 274 -18.08 0.58 -11.81
C GLN A 274 -18.21 -0.65 -12.72
N THR A 275 -18.23 -0.43 -14.04
CA THR A 275 -18.35 -1.50 -15.04
C THR A 275 -17.15 -2.43 -15.00
N GLU A 276 -15.94 -1.86 -14.98
CA GLU A 276 -14.69 -2.63 -14.92
C GLU A 276 -14.55 -3.38 -13.59
N THR A 277 -15.04 -2.84 -12.47
CA THR A 277 -15.08 -3.56 -11.18
C THR A 277 -15.88 -4.86 -11.31
N LEU A 278 -17.10 -4.78 -11.87
CA LEU A 278 -17.95 -5.96 -12.07
C LEU A 278 -17.35 -6.93 -13.09
N ARG A 279 -16.72 -6.41 -14.14
CA ARG A 279 -16.07 -7.22 -15.17
C ARG A 279 -14.88 -8.00 -14.63
N ILE A 280 -13.97 -7.34 -13.91
CA ILE A 280 -12.82 -7.99 -13.25
C ILE A 280 -13.31 -9.11 -12.35
N ALA A 281 -14.30 -8.84 -11.49
CA ALA A 281 -14.84 -9.85 -10.58
C ALA A 281 -15.36 -11.10 -11.33
N ARG A 282 -16.10 -10.91 -12.43
CA ARG A 282 -16.68 -12.00 -13.23
C ARG A 282 -15.64 -12.78 -14.04
N GLU A 283 -14.65 -12.10 -14.61
CA GLU A 283 -13.69 -12.70 -15.53
C GLU A 283 -12.49 -13.32 -14.81
N THR A 284 -12.17 -12.86 -13.60
CA THR A 284 -10.97 -13.30 -12.84
C THR A 284 -11.30 -14.04 -11.56
N GLY A 285 -12.52 -13.89 -11.02
CA GLY A 285 -12.88 -14.34 -9.67
C GLY A 285 -12.26 -13.51 -8.55
N ILE A 286 -11.62 -12.37 -8.86
CA ILE A 286 -10.93 -11.51 -7.89
C ILE A 286 -11.79 -10.28 -7.58
N LEU A 287 -12.04 -10.05 -6.30
CA LEU A 287 -12.75 -8.86 -5.80
C LEU A 287 -11.77 -7.73 -5.51
N MET A 288 -11.78 -6.70 -6.36
CA MET A 288 -10.86 -5.57 -6.24
C MET A 288 -11.57 -4.29 -5.81
N ASP A 289 -10.90 -3.47 -5.01
CA ASP A 289 -11.43 -2.16 -4.64
C ASP A 289 -11.41 -1.19 -5.85
N PRO A 290 -12.45 -0.36 -6.00
CA PRO A 290 -12.57 0.57 -7.13
C PRO A 290 -11.74 1.85 -6.97
N VAL A 291 -11.10 2.07 -5.81
CA VAL A 291 -10.33 3.30 -5.55
C VAL A 291 -8.90 3.16 -6.06
N TYR A 292 -8.27 2.00 -5.83
CA TYR A 292 -6.89 1.71 -6.21
C TYR A 292 -6.82 0.58 -7.25
N SER A 293 -7.27 -0.61 -6.87
CA SER A 293 -6.89 -1.85 -7.56
C SER A 293 -7.54 -2.00 -8.94
N VAL A 294 -8.83 -1.66 -9.07
CA VAL A 294 -9.52 -1.67 -10.38
C VAL A 294 -8.92 -0.62 -11.31
N LYS A 295 -8.63 0.59 -10.81
CA LYS A 295 -8.02 1.65 -11.62
C LYS A 295 -6.64 1.25 -12.12
N HIS A 296 -5.86 0.59 -11.27
CA HIS A 296 -4.56 0.06 -11.63
C HIS A 296 -4.67 -1.02 -12.71
N LEU A 297 -5.45 -2.09 -12.47
CA LEU A 297 -5.57 -3.18 -13.42
C LEU A 297 -6.18 -2.73 -14.76
N PHE A 298 -7.12 -1.79 -14.73
CA PHE A 298 -7.66 -1.17 -15.95
C PHE A 298 -6.59 -0.38 -16.72
N THR A 299 -5.75 0.39 -16.02
CA THR A 299 -4.63 1.12 -16.63
C THR A 299 -3.62 0.14 -17.25
N VAL A 300 -3.30 -0.96 -16.57
CA VAL A 300 -2.42 -2.02 -17.09
C VAL A 300 -3.01 -2.61 -18.37
N LYS A 301 -4.29 -2.97 -18.37
CA LYS A 301 -4.98 -3.50 -19.55
C LYS A 301 -4.91 -2.53 -20.74
N GLN A 302 -5.09 -1.24 -20.51
CA GLN A 302 -4.98 -0.22 -21.56
C GLN A 302 -3.54 -0.06 -22.07
N ALA A 303 -2.54 -0.10 -21.17
CA ALA A 303 -1.13 -0.02 -21.55
C ALA A 303 -0.73 -1.24 -22.39
N LEU A 304 -1.07 -2.44 -21.95
CA LEU A 304 -0.76 -3.69 -22.65
C LEU A 304 -1.45 -3.81 -24.01
N ALA A 305 -2.58 -3.14 -24.23
CA ALA A 305 -3.22 -3.09 -25.56
C ALA A 305 -2.41 -2.27 -26.58
N ASN A 306 -1.54 -1.37 -26.12
CA ASN A 306 -0.72 -0.49 -26.96
C ASN A 306 0.76 -0.87 -26.97
N LEU A 307 1.19 -1.69 -26.01
CA LEU A 307 2.55 -2.21 -25.91
C LEU A 307 2.65 -3.56 -26.62
N SER A 308 3.84 -3.88 -27.11
CA SER A 308 4.22 -5.23 -27.53
C SER A 308 5.21 -5.78 -26.50
N PRO A 309 4.72 -6.25 -25.32
CA PRO A 309 5.58 -6.79 -24.28
C PRO A 309 6.35 -8.00 -24.82
N ALA A 310 7.64 -8.09 -24.46
CA ALA A 310 8.56 -9.10 -24.97
C ALA A 310 8.78 -10.27 -24.00
N GLY A 311 7.97 -10.40 -22.95
CA GLY A 311 8.09 -11.47 -21.97
C GLY A 311 7.07 -11.41 -20.82
N PRO A 312 7.26 -12.24 -19.79
CA PRO A 312 6.31 -12.38 -18.68
C PRO A 312 6.09 -11.07 -17.92
N GLN A 313 4.84 -10.76 -17.63
CA GLN A 313 4.41 -9.55 -16.95
C GLN A 313 3.98 -9.88 -15.52
N LEU A 314 4.27 -9.01 -14.54
CA LEU A 314 3.78 -9.15 -13.17
C LEU A 314 2.92 -7.96 -12.76
N VAL A 315 1.67 -8.21 -12.40
CA VAL A 315 0.78 -7.19 -11.81
C VAL A 315 0.71 -7.37 -10.31
N LEU A 316 1.00 -6.31 -9.55
CA LEU A 316 0.87 -6.32 -8.09
C LEU A 316 -0.55 -5.94 -7.68
N TYR A 317 -1.24 -6.85 -7.02
CA TYR A 317 -2.56 -6.59 -6.45
C TYR A 317 -2.44 -6.15 -4.99
N ASN A 318 -2.09 -4.86 -4.80
CA ASN A 318 -1.71 -4.30 -3.50
C ASN A 318 -2.83 -4.14 -2.46
N GLY A 319 -4.12 -4.20 -2.84
CA GLY A 319 -5.22 -3.75 -1.97
C GLY A 319 -6.41 -4.72 -1.88
N GLY A 320 -6.74 -5.19 -0.67
CA GLY A 320 -7.75 -6.24 -0.48
C GLY A 320 -9.22 -5.82 -0.64
N PRO A 321 -10.14 -6.79 -0.57
CA PRO A 321 -11.56 -6.60 -0.90
C PRO A 321 -12.33 -5.73 0.10
N LEU A 322 -11.82 -5.46 1.31
CA LEU A 322 -12.54 -4.60 2.29
C LEU A 322 -12.78 -3.18 1.77
N GLY A 323 -11.98 -2.71 0.81
CA GLY A 323 -12.25 -1.43 0.13
C GLY A 323 -13.65 -1.38 -0.51
N LEU A 324 -14.21 -2.54 -0.91
CA LEU A 324 -15.57 -2.65 -1.45
C LEU A 324 -16.68 -2.40 -0.42
N CYS A 325 -16.41 -2.56 0.88
CA CYS A 325 -17.40 -2.34 1.93
C CYS A 325 -17.90 -0.89 1.95
N GLY A 326 -17.05 0.07 1.57
CA GLY A 326 -17.45 1.48 1.41
C GLY A 326 -18.36 1.74 0.20
N PHE A 327 -18.49 0.77 -0.71
CA PHE A 327 -19.24 0.88 -1.96
C PHE A 327 -20.39 -0.12 -2.07
N GLN A 328 -20.73 -0.82 -0.98
CA GLN A 328 -21.77 -1.85 -0.96
C GLN A 328 -23.10 -1.34 -1.51
N GLN A 329 -23.60 -0.19 -1.03
CA GLN A 329 -24.87 0.38 -1.49
C GLN A 329 -24.85 0.71 -2.99
N MET A 330 -23.73 1.25 -3.48
CA MET A 330 -23.55 1.57 -4.89
C MET A 330 -23.64 0.32 -5.77
N PHE A 331 -22.87 -0.72 -5.45
CA PHE A 331 -22.87 -1.95 -6.25
C PHE A 331 -24.17 -2.75 -6.11
N ALA A 332 -24.81 -2.75 -4.93
CA ALA A 332 -26.14 -3.34 -4.77
C ALA A 332 -27.17 -2.64 -5.67
N GLY A 333 -27.15 -1.30 -5.75
CA GLY A 333 -28.02 -0.53 -6.64
C GLY A 333 -27.80 -0.86 -8.12
N LEU A 334 -26.54 -0.99 -8.55
CA LEU A 334 -26.17 -1.35 -9.93
C LEU A 334 -26.62 -2.77 -10.32
N LEU A 335 -26.64 -3.71 -9.38
CA LEU A 335 -27.03 -5.10 -9.64
C LEU A 335 -28.55 -5.32 -9.55
N ASN A 336 -29.27 -4.43 -8.87
CA ASN A 336 -30.73 -4.49 -8.73
C ASN A 336 -31.48 -3.76 -9.85
N THR A 337 -30.80 -2.99 -10.69
CA THR A 337 -31.39 -2.36 -11.87
C THR A 337 -31.53 -3.40 -12.98
N LYS A 338 -32.72 -3.97 -13.14
CA LYS A 338 -33.10 -4.86 -14.25
C LYS A 338 -33.27 -4.11 -15.56
#